data_AF-A0A0E2BEE0-F1
#
_entry.id   AF-A0A0E2BEE0-F1
#
_cell.length_a   1.000
_cell.length_b   1.000
_cell.length_c   1.000
_cell.angle_alpha   90.00
_cell.angle_beta   90.00
_cell.angle_gamma   90.00
#
_symmetry.space_group_name_H-M   'P 1'
#
loop_
_entity.id
_entity.type
_entity.pdbx_description
1 polymer ?
#
loop_
_entity_poly.entity_id
_entity_poly.type
_entity_poly.pdbx_seq_one_letter_code
_entity_poly.pdbx_strand_id
1 'polypeptide(L)'
;MILRALRSSKILEKLLQAGLDPNRIYGYKKSVFVNDRWIDGIEEDTFLILCLEDRKETSINSLQLLLKYGAKTDLAVKRYSLGKEYLYNPHAALEYSNSSLKRKIFTEWAKKKFK
;
A
#
# COMPACT_ATOMS: atom_id res chain seq x y z
N MET A 1 5.29 12.87 1.64
CA MET A 1 6.03 12.48 2.87
C MET A 1 6.07 10.95 3.05
N ILE A 2 4.92 10.27 2.96
CA ILE A 2 4.78 8.82 3.14
C ILE A 2 5.71 7.96 2.25
N LEU A 3 5.75 8.23 0.94
CA LEU A 3 6.66 7.51 0.02
C LEU A 3 8.16 7.69 0.37
N ARG A 4 8.56 8.81 0.97
CA ARG A 4 9.96 9.01 1.40
C ARG A 4 10.30 8.13 2.60
N ALA A 5 9.36 7.97 3.54
CA ALA A 5 9.51 7.04 4.66
C ALA A 5 9.61 5.59 4.17
N LEU A 6 8.76 5.18 3.21
CA LEU A 6 8.82 3.85 2.60
C LEU A 6 10.13 3.56 1.86
N ARG A 7 10.82 4.58 1.36
CA ARG A 7 12.12 4.42 0.68
C ARG A 7 13.31 4.41 1.64
N SER A 8 13.07 4.56 2.94
CA SER A 8 14.09 4.48 3.99
C SER A 8 13.62 3.53 5.09
N SER A 9 13.96 2.25 4.96
CA SER A 9 13.58 1.21 5.91
C SER A 9 13.97 1.56 7.35
N LYS A 10 15.11 2.21 7.56
CA LYS A 10 15.57 2.68 8.88
C LYS A 10 14.62 3.70 9.51
N ILE A 11 14.09 4.64 8.73
CA ILE A 11 13.12 5.63 9.24
C ILE A 11 11.79 4.94 9.50
N LEU A 12 11.32 4.11 8.56
CA LEU A 12 10.07 3.38 8.72
C LEU A 12 10.09 2.49 9.96
N GLU A 13 11.16 1.75 10.21
CA GLU A 13 11.31 0.91 11.39
C GLU A 13 11.22 1.71 12.70
N LYS A 14 11.91 2.85 12.78
CA LYS A 14 11.81 3.75 13.95
C LYS A 14 10.39 4.26 14.17
N LEU A 15 9.67 4.58 13.10
CA LEU A 15 8.28 5.03 13.21
C LEU A 15 7.36 3.90 13.69
N LEU A 16 7.51 2.69 13.15
CA LEU A 16 6.77 1.50 13.57
C LEU A 16 7.04 1.18 15.05
N GLN A 17 8.29 1.27 15.49
CA GLN A 17 8.68 1.12 16.90
C GLN A 17 8.09 2.21 17.80
N ALA A 18 7.91 3.42 17.28
CA ALA A 18 7.28 4.54 17.99
C ALA A 18 5.74 4.49 17.99
N GLY A 19 5.13 3.40 17.51
CA GLY A 19 3.68 3.21 17.52
C GLY A 19 2.94 3.64 16.26
N LEU A 20 3.64 3.88 15.15
CA LEU A 20 3.00 4.03 13.85
C LEU A 20 2.23 2.75 13.50
N ASP A 21 0.91 2.87 13.29
CA ASP A 21 0.09 1.75 12.83
C ASP A 21 0.41 1.42 11.36
N PRO A 22 0.93 0.20 11.05
CA PRO A 22 1.21 -0.21 9.66
C PRO A 22 -0.06 -0.36 8.82
N ASN A 23 -1.24 -0.46 9.44
CA ASN A 23 -2.54 -0.59 8.80
C ASN A 23 -3.29 0.74 8.68
N ARG A 24 -2.63 1.86 9.00
CA ARG A 24 -3.25 3.18 8.89
C ARG A 24 -3.71 3.45 7.46
N ILE A 25 -4.97 3.85 7.35
CA ILE A 25 -5.57 4.32 6.10
C ILE A 25 -5.34 5.83 5.97
N TYR A 26 -4.83 6.23 4.80
CA TYR A 26 -4.54 7.61 4.44
C TYR A 26 -5.48 8.07 3.33
N GLY A 27 -6.40 8.97 3.68
CA GLY A 27 -7.25 9.64 2.69
C GLY A 27 -6.53 10.80 2.00
N TYR A 28 -6.64 10.90 0.69
CA TYR A 28 -6.20 12.06 -0.09
C TYR A 28 -7.26 12.46 -1.13
N LYS A 29 -7.39 13.77 -1.35
CA LYS A 29 -8.32 14.30 -2.35
C LYS A 29 -7.85 13.94 -3.75
N LYS A 30 -8.79 13.54 -4.60
CA LYS A 30 -8.57 13.28 -6.03
C LYS A 30 -9.72 13.88 -6.84
N SER A 31 -9.38 14.54 -7.93
CA SER A 31 -10.38 14.96 -8.91
C SER A 31 -10.81 13.73 -9.72
N VAL A 32 -12.11 13.43 -9.73
CA VAL A 32 -12.69 12.27 -10.41
C VAL A 32 -13.66 12.76 -11.49
N PHE A 33 -13.55 12.20 -12.69
CA PHE A 33 -14.43 12.53 -13.81
C PHE A 33 -15.64 11.59 -13.83
N VAL A 34 -16.84 12.14 -13.65
CA VAL A 34 -18.12 11.41 -13.59
C VAL A 34 -19.16 12.19 -14.39
N ASN A 35 -19.83 11.54 -15.34
CA ASN A 35 -20.93 12.14 -16.12
C ASN A 35 -20.60 13.56 -16.65
N ASP A 36 -19.46 13.68 -17.33
CA ASP A 36 -18.95 14.93 -17.90
C ASP A 36 -18.65 16.06 -16.90
N ARG A 37 -18.47 15.72 -15.61
CA ARG A 37 -18.13 16.67 -14.55
C ARG A 37 -16.98 16.16 -13.69
N TRP A 38 -16.12 17.09 -13.26
CA TRP A 38 -15.12 16.81 -12.24
C TRP A 38 -15.74 17.00 -10.86
N ILE A 39 -15.55 16.01 -9.99
CA ILE A 39 -15.96 16.04 -8.59
C ILE A 39 -14.78 15.71 -7.67
N ASP A 40 -14.82 16.23 -6.44
CA ASP A 40 -13.87 15.88 -5.40
C ASP A 40 -14.20 14.49 -4.83
N GLY A 41 -13.33 13.51 -5.11
CA GLY A 41 -13.32 12.20 -4.46
C GLY A 41 -12.25 12.12 -3.38
N ILE A 42 -12.38 11.15 -2.47
CA ILE A 42 -11.34 10.79 -1.51
C ILE A 42 -10.85 9.39 -1.84
N GLU A 43 -9.61 9.27 -2.30
CA GLU A 43 -8.94 7.98 -2.38
C GLU A 43 -8.23 7.68 -1.07
N GLU A 44 -8.13 6.39 -0.79
CA GLU A 44 -7.50 5.86 0.40
C GLU A 44 -6.30 5.01 0.02
N ASP A 45 -5.31 5.00 0.89
CA ASP A 45 -4.12 4.17 0.75
C ASP A 45 -3.62 3.64 2.09
N THR A 46 -2.82 2.57 2.02
CA THR A 46 -2.06 2.05 3.15
C THR A 46 -0.57 2.07 2.85
N PHE A 47 0.26 1.99 3.88
CA PHE A 47 1.70 1.80 3.67
C PHE A 47 2.01 0.58 2.81
N LEU A 48 1.28 -0.52 2.99
CA LEU A 48 1.52 -1.76 2.26
C LEU A 48 1.21 -1.60 0.77
N ILE A 49 0.08 -1.01 0.41
CA ILE A 49 -0.30 -0.77 -0.99
C ILE A 49 0.73 0.14 -1.66
N LEU A 50 1.04 1.29 -1.04
CA LEU A 50 2.04 2.23 -1.55
C LEU A 50 3.42 1.58 -1.67
N CYS A 51 3.79 0.73 -0.72
CA CYS A 51 5.06 0.01 -0.73
C CYS A 51 5.12 -1.03 -1.85
N LEU A 52 4.01 -1.67 -2.22
CA LEU A 52 3.95 -2.60 -3.34
C LEU A 52 4.07 -1.85 -4.67
N GLU A 53 3.32 -0.77 -4.85
CA GLU A 53 3.32 0.05 -6.08
C GLU A 53 4.65 0.79 -6.33
N ASP A 54 5.43 1.12 -5.29
CA ASP A 54 6.68 1.85 -5.46
C ASP A 54 7.74 1.04 -6.20
N ARG A 55 8.04 1.39 -7.45
CA ARG A 55 9.00 0.62 -8.28
C ARG A 55 10.45 0.65 -7.79
N LYS A 56 10.79 1.47 -6.79
CA LYS A 56 12.15 1.55 -6.26
C LYS A 56 12.49 0.35 -5.38
N GLU A 57 13.65 -0.26 -5.61
CA GLU A 57 14.14 -1.40 -4.82
C GLU A 57 14.29 -1.08 -3.32
N THR A 58 14.52 0.19 -2.96
CA THR A 58 14.63 0.62 -1.56
C THR A 58 13.37 0.33 -0.74
N SER A 59 12.22 0.12 -1.40
CA SER A 59 10.97 -0.27 -0.76
C SER A 59 10.89 -1.77 -0.39
N ILE A 60 11.82 -2.63 -0.85
CA ILE A 60 11.79 -4.07 -0.58
C ILE A 60 12.03 -4.37 0.91
N ASN A 61 13.00 -3.70 1.53
CA ASN A 61 13.23 -3.84 2.97
C ASN A 61 12.04 -3.31 3.78
N SER A 62 11.41 -2.24 3.29
CA SER A 62 10.19 -1.69 3.90
C SER A 62 9.01 -2.64 3.82
N LEU A 63 8.86 -3.38 2.71
CA LEU A 63 7.84 -4.43 2.59
C LEU A 63 8.01 -5.49 3.69
N GLN A 64 9.23 -5.99 3.90
CA GLN A 64 9.50 -6.97 4.96
C GLN A 64 9.19 -6.42 6.35
N LEU A 65 9.55 -5.15 6.62
CA LEU A 65 9.23 -4.49 7.88
C LEU A 65 7.73 -4.35 8.10
N LEU A 66 6.99 -3.86 7.10
CA LEU A 66 5.53 -3.71 7.22
C LEU A 66 4.86 -5.05 7.54
N LEU A 67 5.26 -6.12 6.84
CA LEU A 67 4.74 -7.47 7.10
C LEU A 67 5.11 -7.97 8.51
N LYS A 68 6.37 -7.76 8.95
CA LYS A 68 6.84 -8.11 10.30
C LYS A 68 6.05 -7.40 11.40
N TYR A 69 5.69 -6.14 11.19
CA TYR A 69 4.93 -5.33 12.14
C TYR A 69 3.40 -5.50 12.04
N GLY A 70 2.92 -6.43 11.19
CA GLY A 70 1.51 -6.80 11.16
C GLY A 70 0.66 -6.05 10.14
N ALA A 71 1.26 -5.53 9.06
CA ALA A 71 0.49 -5.05 7.92
C ALA A 71 -0.39 -6.17 7.35
N LYS A 72 -1.68 -5.87 7.17
CA LYS A 72 -2.71 -6.78 6.67
C LYS A 72 -2.63 -6.90 5.16
N THR A 73 -2.43 -8.12 4.66
CA THR A 73 -2.29 -8.42 3.23
C THR A 73 -3.63 -8.39 2.48
N ASP A 74 -4.73 -8.33 3.20
CA ASP A 74 -6.13 -8.33 2.73
C ASP A 74 -6.85 -6.99 2.98
N LEU A 75 -6.17 -5.99 3.57
CA LEU A 75 -6.78 -4.70 3.87
C LEU A 75 -7.00 -3.88 2.59
N ALA A 76 -8.25 -3.88 2.12
CA ALA A 76 -8.69 -3.08 0.98
C ALA A 76 -8.98 -1.63 1.36
N VAL A 77 -8.82 -0.73 0.39
CA VAL A 77 -9.05 0.72 0.50
C VAL A 77 -9.93 1.21 -0.64
N LYS A 78 -10.60 2.35 -0.45
CA LYS A 78 -11.42 2.96 -1.50
C LYS A 78 -10.57 3.71 -2.52
N ARG A 79 -10.72 3.39 -3.80
CA ARG A 79 -10.13 4.14 -4.91
C ARG A 79 -11.18 4.42 -6.00
N TYR A 80 -10.86 5.29 -6.95
CA TYR A 80 -11.74 5.65 -8.06
C TYR A 80 -11.13 5.27 -9.41
N SER A 81 -11.95 4.64 -10.25
CA SER A 81 -11.62 4.37 -11.65
C SER A 81 -12.86 4.59 -12.51
N LEU A 82 -12.71 5.29 -13.64
CA LEU A 82 -13.80 5.61 -14.57
C LEU A 82 -15.05 6.18 -13.87
N GLY A 83 -14.81 7.04 -12.87
CA GLY A 83 -15.88 7.69 -12.12
C GLY A 83 -16.61 6.82 -11.09
N LYS A 84 -16.15 5.59 -10.84
CA LYS A 84 -16.75 4.66 -9.88
C LYS A 84 -15.79 4.35 -8.74
N GLU A 85 -16.33 4.34 -7.52
CA GLU A 85 -15.61 3.83 -6.35
C GLU A 85 -15.45 2.31 -6.48
N TYR A 86 -14.27 1.80 -6.13
CA TYR A 86 -14.00 0.38 -6.03
C TYR A 86 -13.04 0.09 -4.87
N LEU A 87 -13.05 -1.16 -4.40
CA LEU A 87 -12.12 -1.62 -3.39
C LEU A 87 -10.82 -2.07 -4.04
N TYR A 88 -9.73 -1.43 -3.66
CA TYR A 88 -8.38 -1.77 -4.10
C TYR A 88 -7.61 -2.44 -2.97
N ASN A 89 -6.97 -3.58 -3.25
CA ASN A 89 -6.32 -4.40 -2.22
C ASN A 89 -4.82 -4.59 -2.52
N PRO A 90 -4.03 -5.06 -1.54
CA PRO A 90 -2.59 -5.28 -1.73
C PRO A 90 -2.26 -6.31 -2.83
N HIS A 91 -3.14 -7.28 -3.10
CA HIS A 91 -2.94 -8.23 -4.18
C HIS A 91 -2.98 -7.55 -5.56
N ALA A 92 -3.95 -6.67 -5.79
CA ALA A 92 -4.03 -5.87 -7.01
C ALA A 92 -2.80 -4.95 -7.14
N ALA A 93 -2.38 -4.30 -6.05
CA ALA A 93 -1.16 -3.48 -6.02
C ALA A 93 0.10 -4.25 -6.42
N LEU A 94 0.18 -5.52 -6.06
CA LEU A 94 1.31 -6.38 -6.40
C LEU A 94 1.37 -6.70 -7.90
N GLU A 95 0.22 -6.83 -8.57
CA GLU A 95 0.14 -7.03 -10.01
C GLU A 95 0.70 -5.82 -10.77
N TYR A 96 0.43 -4.59 -10.29
CA TYR A 96 0.97 -3.36 -10.85
C TYR A 96 2.47 -3.12 -10.61
N SER A 97 3.05 -3.72 -9.55
CA SER A 97 4.42 -3.41 -9.11
C SER A 97 5.53 -3.86 -10.07
N ASN A 98 5.25 -4.79 -10.99
CA ASN A 98 6.23 -5.47 -11.85
C ASN A 98 7.47 -6.05 -11.13
N SER A 99 7.49 -6.12 -9.79
CA SER A 99 8.65 -6.58 -9.02
C SER A 99 8.49 -8.05 -8.63
N SER A 100 9.30 -8.93 -9.25
CA SER A 100 9.33 -10.36 -8.95
C SER A 100 9.70 -10.65 -7.49
N LEU A 101 10.62 -9.88 -6.91
CA LEU A 101 11.06 -10.05 -5.52
C LEU A 101 9.99 -9.67 -4.51
N LYS A 102 9.29 -8.54 -4.71
CA LYS A 102 8.14 -8.19 -3.85
C LYS A 102 7.04 -9.24 -3.93
N ARG A 103 6.77 -9.74 -5.14
CA ARG A 103 5.79 -10.82 -5.35
C ARG A 103 6.15 -12.06 -4.57
N LYS A 104 7.41 -12.49 -4.64
CA LYS A 104 7.91 -13.62 -3.85
C LYS A 104 7.74 -13.39 -2.36
N ILE A 105 8.19 -12.26 -1.82
CA ILE A 105 8.11 -11.95 -0.38
C ILE A 105 6.64 -11.93 0.10
N PHE A 106 5.78 -11.21 -0.63
CA PHE A 106 4.38 -11.04 -0.26
C PHE A 106 3.62 -12.37 -0.28
N THR A 107 3.76 -13.15 -1.36
CA THR A 107 3.07 -14.44 -1.51
C THR A 107 3.54 -15.46 -0.48
N GLU A 108 4.85 -15.53 -0.19
CA GLU A 108 5.38 -16.43 0.83
C GLU A 108 4.93 -16.04 2.24
N TRP A 109 4.83 -14.74 2.53
CA TRP A 109 4.29 -14.27 3.81
C TRP A 109 2.81 -14.60 3.98
N ALA A 110 2.01 -14.36 2.94
CA ALA A 110 0.59 -14.67 2.95
C ALA A 110 0.34 -16.17 3.21
N LYS A 111 1.07 -17.06 2.52
CA LYS A 111 0.98 -18.52 2.74
C LYS A 111 1.25 -18.93 4.18
N LYS A 112 2.23 -18.28 4.85
CA LYS A 112 2.59 -18.58 6.25
C LYS A 112 1.49 -18.25 7.26
N LYS A 113 0.57 -17.33 6.94
CA LYS A 113 -0.57 -17.00 7.81
C LYS A 113 -1.72 -17.99 7.73
N PHE A 114 -1.77 -18.83 6.69
CA PHE A 114 -2.83 -19.83 6.49
C PHE A 114 -2.40 -21.26 6.91
N LYS A 115 -1.27 -21.38 7.62
CA LYS A 115 -0.81 -22.61 8.29
C LYS A 115 -0.87 -22.41 9.79
#